data_AF-M2Y7B6-F1
#
_entry.id   AF-M2Y7B6-F1
#
_cell.length_a   1.000
_cell.length_b   1.000
_cell.length_c   1.000
_cell.angle_alpha   90.00
_cell.angle_beta   90.00
_cell.angle_gamma   90.00
#
_symmetry.space_group_name_H-M   'P 1'
#
loop_
_entity.id
_entity.type
_entity.pdbx_description
1 polymer ?
#
loop_
_entity_poly.entity_id
_entity_poly.type
_entity_poly.pdbx_seq_one_letter_code
_entity_poly.pdbx_strand_id
1 'polypeptide(L)'
;MNLDNFVNRLWTAKDFVEYVNLRWRNSLLGKNCYWYGTGSIVSCETGKVIALLEGLEWGTVRSISQQSINQGTTKAVVSSKKLYFLKDPETGSYLSECVSQRRTRKVNPIFYPQQDIQLVWDNRSVELSKQSVSVSSKTLLGSRVTHMANIRVYSLPIFVRIGNKKAGYISTLEKYDLYHYTHFLSRLFMSPILSWVRYGDCPSWYGKGKCTSYLVSKKLKNIHSLPKELVNQVKNYDPLFFQQPLSSYEDSHFESDDKHRRNRNKRILGERSFSQ
;
A
#
# COMPACT_ATOMS: atom_id res chain seq x y z
N MET A 1 -7.63 -33.46 8.09
CA MET A 1 -7.70 -32.13 7.44
C MET A 1 -7.57 -32.37 5.95
N ASN A 2 -8.64 -32.21 5.18
CA ASN A 2 -8.63 -32.58 3.77
C ASN A 2 -7.86 -31.50 2.96
N LEU A 3 -6.72 -31.89 2.37
CA LEU A 3 -5.84 -31.01 1.58
C LEU A 3 -6.41 -30.68 0.19
N ASP A 4 -7.51 -31.35 -0.20
CA ASP A 4 -8.17 -31.21 -1.51
C ASP A 4 -8.76 -29.81 -1.78
N ASN A 5 -8.82 -28.93 -0.78
CA ASN A 5 -9.31 -27.56 -0.93
C ASN A 5 -8.20 -26.49 -1.02
N PHE A 6 -6.93 -26.90 -1.14
CA PHE A 6 -5.83 -25.97 -1.33
C PHE A 6 -5.73 -25.55 -2.81
N VAL A 7 -6.13 -24.32 -3.10
CA VAL A 7 -5.99 -23.74 -4.45
C VAL A 7 -5.04 -22.57 -4.39
N ASN A 8 -3.98 -22.58 -5.19
CA ASN A 8 -3.03 -21.48 -5.35
C ASN A 8 -2.89 -21.12 -6.83
N ARG A 9 -3.40 -19.94 -7.21
CA ARG A 9 -3.43 -19.49 -8.62
C ARG A 9 -3.08 -18.01 -8.76
N LEU A 10 -2.75 -17.60 -9.98
CA LEU A 10 -2.61 -16.18 -10.30
C LEU A 10 -3.96 -15.45 -10.14
N TRP A 11 -3.88 -14.15 -9.89
CA TRP A 11 -5.05 -13.28 -9.85
C TRP A 11 -5.79 -13.28 -11.19
N THR A 12 -7.09 -13.09 -11.14
CA THR A 12 -7.94 -12.68 -12.26
C THR A 12 -8.34 -11.21 -12.08
N ALA A 13 -8.96 -10.60 -13.09
CA ALA A 13 -9.55 -9.26 -12.95
C ALA A 13 -10.58 -9.21 -11.80
N LYS A 14 -11.33 -10.29 -11.56
CA LYS A 14 -12.28 -10.39 -10.45
C LYS A 14 -11.56 -10.35 -9.10
N ASP A 15 -10.46 -11.08 -8.96
CA ASP A 15 -9.67 -11.09 -7.71
C ASP A 15 -9.03 -9.73 -7.44
N PHE A 16 -8.57 -9.04 -8.49
CA PHE A 16 -8.06 -7.68 -8.38
C PHE A 16 -9.13 -6.72 -7.81
N VAL A 17 -10.32 -6.72 -8.41
CA VAL A 17 -11.44 -5.88 -7.94
C VAL A 17 -11.85 -6.25 -6.52
N GLU A 18 -11.90 -7.54 -6.20
CA GLU A 18 -12.22 -8.01 -4.85
C GLU A 18 -11.16 -7.56 -3.83
N TYR A 19 -9.87 -7.71 -4.14
CA TYR A 19 -8.76 -7.23 -3.31
C TYR A 19 -8.84 -5.72 -3.06
N VAL A 20 -9.04 -4.91 -4.10
CA VAL A 20 -9.16 -3.44 -3.97
C VAL A 20 -10.33 -3.09 -3.05
N ASN A 21 -11.48 -3.73 -3.24
CA ASN A 21 -12.66 -3.49 -2.41
C ASN A 21 -12.43 -3.93 -0.96
N LEU A 22 -11.87 -5.12 -0.73
CA LEU A 22 -11.59 -5.62 0.61
C LEU A 22 -10.58 -4.70 1.33
N ARG A 23 -9.55 -4.24 0.62
CA ARG A 23 -8.47 -3.43 1.19
C ARG A 23 -8.88 -1.99 1.48
N TRP A 24 -9.58 -1.31 0.58
CA TRP A 24 -9.78 0.13 0.68
C TRP A 24 -11.23 0.60 0.59
N ARG A 25 -12.17 -0.26 0.21
CA ARG A 25 -13.59 0.12 0.24
C ARG A 25 -14.15 -0.11 1.63
N ASN A 26 -14.87 0.89 2.14
CA ASN A 26 -15.74 0.70 3.29
C ASN A 26 -17.06 0.08 2.81
N SER A 27 -17.47 -1.04 3.40
CA SER A 27 -18.76 -1.67 3.14
C SER A 27 -19.94 -0.82 3.64
N LEU A 28 -19.66 0.21 4.44
CA LEU A 28 -20.61 1.20 4.95
C LEU A 28 -20.33 2.56 4.30
N LEU A 29 -21.04 2.86 3.21
CA LEU A 29 -21.35 4.20 2.67
C LEU A 29 -20.19 5.22 2.64
N GLY A 30 -19.38 5.23 1.57
CA GLY A 30 -18.61 6.41 1.12
C GLY A 30 -17.51 6.96 2.04
N LYS A 31 -17.15 6.28 3.13
CA LYS A 31 -16.12 6.71 4.09
C LYS A 31 -14.77 6.02 3.87
N ASN A 32 -13.70 6.63 4.39
CA ASN A 32 -12.38 6.01 4.46
C ASN A 32 -12.43 4.64 5.16
N CYS A 33 -11.69 3.67 4.61
CA CYS A 33 -11.37 2.41 5.25
C CYS A 33 -10.13 2.60 6.11
N TYR A 34 -10.20 2.25 7.40
CA TYR A 34 -9.09 2.37 8.33
C TYR A 34 -8.53 1.00 8.71
N TRP A 35 -7.21 0.95 8.88
CA TRP A 35 -6.43 -0.19 9.30
C TRP A 35 -5.58 0.22 10.49
N TYR A 36 -5.64 -0.55 11.57
CA TYR A 36 -4.74 -0.42 12.71
C TYR A 36 -3.67 -1.49 12.63
N GLY A 37 -2.40 -1.07 12.57
CA GLY A 37 -1.26 -1.95 12.38
C GLY A 37 -0.30 -1.94 13.55
N THR A 38 0.19 -3.13 13.90
CA THR A 38 1.27 -3.33 14.87
C THR A 38 2.34 -4.24 14.28
N GLY A 39 3.59 -4.07 14.66
CA GLY A 39 4.68 -4.80 14.03
C GLY A 39 6.04 -4.54 14.63
N SER A 40 7.08 -4.82 13.87
CA SER A 40 8.46 -4.66 14.30
C SER A 40 9.41 -4.40 13.13
N ILE A 41 10.56 -3.82 13.46
CA ILE A 41 11.73 -3.75 12.59
C ILE A 41 12.80 -4.63 13.23
N VAL A 42 13.37 -5.53 12.44
CA VAL A 42 14.37 -6.50 12.85
C VAL A 42 15.64 -6.30 12.03
N SER A 43 16.78 -6.24 12.70
CA SER A 43 18.10 -6.26 12.06
C SER A 43 18.35 -7.64 11.45
N CYS A 44 18.62 -7.71 10.15
CA CYS A 44 18.90 -8.98 9.48
C CYS A 44 20.27 -9.56 9.87
N GLU A 45 21.19 -8.72 10.34
CA GLU A 45 22.53 -9.14 10.75
C GLU A 45 22.52 -9.81 12.12
N THR A 46 21.71 -9.29 13.04
CA THR A 46 21.73 -9.72 14.45
C THR A 46 20.46 -10.47 14.87
N GLY A 47 19.41 -10.44 14.07
CA GLY A 47 18.07 -10.95 14.44
C GLY A 47 17.37 -10.13 15.54
N LYS A 48 17.98 -9.05 16.03
CA LYS A 48 17.43 -8.23 17.12
C LYS A 48 16.27 -7.36 16.61
N VAL A 49 15.18 -7.30 17.38
CA VAL A 49 14.14 -6.29 17.20
C VAL A 49 14.70 -4.92 17.59
N ILE A 50 14.75 -4.00 16.64
CA ILE A 50 15.33 -2.67 16.85
C ILE A 50 14.27 -1.60 17.16
N ALA A 51 13.02 -1.86 16.80
CA ALA A 51 11.87 -1.04 17.14
C ALA A 51 10.58 -1.84 16.94
N LEU A 52 9.56 -1.54 17.73
CA LEU A 52 8.18 -1.93 17.46
C LEU A 52 7.51 -0.87 16.57
N LEU A 53 6.52 -1.29 15.80
CA LEU A 53 5.71 -0.41 14.96
C LEU A 53 4.28 -0.37 15.50
N GLU A 54 3.70 0.82 15.57
CA GLU A 54 2.28 1.02 15.87
C GLU A 54 1.73 2.19 15.05
N GLY A 55 0.60 1.99 14.38
CA GLY A 55 0.07 3.06 13.54
C GLY A 55 -1.18 2.72 12.75
N LEU A 56 -1.45 3.61 11.80
CA LEU A 56 -2.68 3.64 11.04
C LEU A 56 -2.42 3.81 9.55
N GLU A 57 -3.21 3.09 8.76
CA GLU A 57 -3.41 3.38 7.34
C GLU A 57 -4.88 3.68 7.15
N TRP A 58 -5.18 4.72 6.36
CA TRP A 58 -6.49 4.83 5.75
C TRP A 58 -6.37 4.85 4.24
N GLY A 59 -7.44 4.41 3.60
CA GLY A 59 -7.59 4.61 2.17
C GLY A 59 -9.05 4.57 1.72
N THR A 60 -9.27 5.06 0.52
CA THR A 60 -10.58 5.07 -0.13
C THR A 60 -10.41 4.81 -1.62
N VAL A 61 -11.33 4.02 -2.17
CA VAL A 61 -11.40 3.78 -3.61
C VAL A 61 -12.05 5.01 -4.24
N ARG A 62 -11.32 5.70 -5.12
CA ARG A 62 -11.81 6.84 -5.90
C ARG A 62 -12.55 6.39 -7.14
N SER A 63 -12.00 5.41 -7.86
CA SER A 63 -12.61 4.83 -9.05
C SER A 63 -12.10 3.42 -9.30
N ILE A 64 -12.92 2.61 -9.99
CA ILE A 64 -12.51 1.32 -10.56
C ILE A 64 -13.10 1.27 -11.98
N SER A 65 -12.24 1.19 -13.00
CA SER A 65 -12.70 1.02 -14.37
C SER A 65 -13.09 -0.44 -14.60
N GLN A 66 -14.39 -0.71 -14.68
CA GLN A 66 -14.88 -1.99 -15.18
C GLN A 66 -15.00 -1.92 -16.71
N GLN A 67 -13.87 -1.78 -17.42
CA GLN A 67 -13.88 -2.25 -18.81
C GLN A 67 -14.14 -3.76 -18.76
N SER A 68 -14.98 -4.27 -19.67
CA SER A 68 -15.47 -5.66 -19.59
C SER A 68 -14.32 -6.59 -19.23
N ILE A 69 -14.56 -7.50 -18.28
CA ILE A 69 -13.57 -8.47 -17.74
C ILE A 69 -12.81 -9.20 -18.87
N ASN A 70 -13.35 -9.17 -20.09
CA ASN A 70 -12.86 -9.83 -21.29
C ASN A 70 -12.01 -8.93 -22.23
N GLN A 71 -11.87 -7.62 -22.00
CA GLN A 71 -11.27 -6.68 -22.97
C GLN A 71 -10.21 -5.71 -22.39
N GLY A 72 -9.28 -6.23 -21.57
CA GLY A 72 -7.89 -5.84 -21.77
C GLY A 72 -7.20 -4.89 -20.80
N THR A 73 -7.81 -4.44 -19.70
CA THR A 73 -7.12 -3.99 -18.45
C THR A 73 -8.17 -3.57 -17.42
N THR A 74 -7.90 -3.72 -16.13
CA THR A 74 -8.76 -3.19 -15.05
C THR A 74 -7.95 -2.21 -14.21
N LYS A 75 -8.42 -0.98 -14.06
CA LYS A 75 -7.74 0.07 -13.30
C LYS A 75 -8.50 0.40 -12.04
N ALA A 76 -7.79 0.75 -10.98
CA ALA A 76 -8.35 1.34 -9.77
C ALA A 76 -7.51 2.54 -9.34
N VAL A 77 -8.16 3.62 -8.93
CA VAL A 77 -7.50 4.75 -8.27
C VAL A 77 -7.90 4.73 -6.81
N VAL A 78 -6.90 4.72 -5.93
CA VAL A 78 -7.08 4.67 -4.48
C VAL A 78 -6.33 5.83 -3.85
N SER A 79 -7.01 6.59 -2.99
CA SER A 79 -6.32 7.55 -2.13
C SER A 79 -5.95 6.86 -0.83
N SER A 80 -4.70 7.02 -0.37
CA SER A 80 -4.21 6.40 0.87
C SER A 80 -3.26 7.31 1.62
N LYS A 81 -3.29 7.23 2.96
CA LYS A 81 -2.39 7.94 3.87
C LYS A 81 -1.99 6.97 4.99
N LYS A 82 -0.73 7.02 5.42
CA LYS A 82 -0.20 6.09 6.42
C LYS A 82 0.71 6.80 7.40
N LEU A 83 0.61 6.43 8.67
CA LEU A 83 1.46 6.94 9.74
C LEU A 83 1.73 5.83 10.73
N TYR A 84 3.00 5.43 10.86
CA TYR A 84 3.44 4.44 11.84
C TYR A 84 4.54 5.02 12.71
N PHE A 85 4.28 5.04 14.01
CA PHE A 85 5.24 5.41 15.02
C PHE A 85 6.12 4.22 15.37
N LEU A 86 7.32 4.53 15.86
CA LEU A 86 8.26 3.56 16.37
C LEU A 86 8.19 3.57 17.88
N LYS A 87 8.25 2.39 18.49
CA LYS A 87 8.27 2.22 19.94
C LYS A 87 9.50 1.43 20.35
N ASP A 88 10.03 1.75 21.51
CA ASP A 88 11.12 1.04 22.13
C ASP A 88 10.66 -0.40 22.45
N PRO A 89 11.42 -1.44 22.07
CA PRO A 89 10.98 -2.81 22.25
C PRO A 89 11.00 -3.30 23.70
N GLU A 90 11.75 -2.64 24.59
CA GLU A 90 11.87 -3.04 25.99
C GLU A 90 10.81 -2.34 26.86
N THR A 91 10.61 -1.04 26.66
CA THR A 91 9.72 -0.21 27.46
C THR A 91 8.35 0.00 26.83
N GLY A 92 8.21 -0.22 25.52
CA GLY A 92 6.99 0.09 24.78
C GLY A 92 6.70 1.59 24.63
N SER A 93 7.64 2.48 24.98
CA SER A 93 7.46 3.93 24.83
C SER A 93 7.69 4.39 23.39
N TYR A 94 7.00 5.44 22.94
CA TYR A 94 7.23 6.02 21.60
C TYR A 94 8.63 6.61 21.49
N LEU A 95 9.35 6.23 20.42
CA LEU A 95 10.70 6.70 20.13
C LEU A 95 10.66 8.05 19.41
N SER A 96 11.24 9.07 20.02
CA SER A 96 11.58 10.35 19.38
C SER A 96 13.05 10.44 18.98
N GLU A 97 13.92 9.68 19.66
CA GLU A 97 15.37 9.70 19.49
C GLU A 97 15.98 8.30 19.69
N CYS A 98 17.12 8.06 19.04
CA CYS A 98 17.94 6.87 19.23
C CYS A 98 19.36 7.30 19.59
N VAL A 99 19.82 6.89 20.77
CA VAL A 99 21.19 7.16 21.23
C VAL A 99 22.09 6.02 20.79
N SER A 100 23.04 6.33 19.92
CA SER A 100 24.17 5.44 19.61
C SER A 100 25.42 5.97 20.32
N GLN A 101 26.42 5.10 20.54
CA GLN A 101 27.66 5.39 21.30
C GLN A 101 28.37 6.73 20.96
N ARG A 102 28.09 7.34 19.80
CA ARG A 102 28.73 8.61 19.38
C ARG A 102 27.77 9.70 18.93
N ARG A 103 26.47 9.43 18.77
CA ARG A 103 25.48 10.39 18.25
C ARG A 103 24.06 10.02 18.67
N THR A 104 23.27 11.04 19.05
CA THR A 104 21.81 10.98 19.10
C THR A 104 21.24 11.26 17.72
N ARG A 105 20.32 10.41 17.25
CA ARG A 105 19.62 10.60 15.97
C ARG A 105 18.13 10.72 16.23
N LYS A 106 17.50 11.74 15.62
CA LYS A 106 16.04 11.89 15.64
C LYS A 106 15.38 10.70 14.95
N VAL A 107 14.40 10.12 15.61
CA VAL A 107 13.54 9.07 15.06
C VAL A 107 12.25 9.73 14.60
N ASN A 108 11.99 9.68 13.30
CA ASN A 108 10.73 10.15 12.74
C ASN A 108 9.81 8.95 12.49
N PRO A 109 8.48 9.13 12.65
CA PRO A 109 7.51 8.15 12.20
C PRO A 109 7.69 7.79 10.73
N ILE A 110 7.31 6.58 10.36
CA ILE A 110 7.15 6.19 8.97
C ILE A 110 5.87 6.84 8.47
N PHE A 111 6.02 7.97 7.78
CA PHE A 111 4.91 8.76 7.27
C PHE A 111 4.84 8.70 5.75
N TYR A 112 3.69 8.26 5.25
CA TYR A 112 3.29 8.40 3.87
C TYR A 112 2.15 9.41 3.84
N PRO A 113 2.38 10.65 3.36
CA PRO A 113 1.31 11.63 3.22
C PRO A 113 0.23 11.10 2.28
N GLN A 114 -0.89 11.81 2.19
CA GLN A 114 -1.96 11.41 1.27
C GLN A 114 -1.40 11.27 -0.15
N GLN A 115 -1.66 10.12 -0.75
CA GLN A 115 -1.18 9.73 -2.06
C GLN A 115 -2.32 9.07 -2.83
N ASP A 116 -2.46 9.46 -4.09
CA ASP A 116 -3.29 8.73 -5.03
C ASP A 116 -2.43 7.68 -5.72
N ILE A 117 -2.89 6.45 -5.63
CA ILE A 117 -2.21 5.26 -6.13
C ILE A 117 -3.09 4.71 -7.25
N GLN A 118 -2.58 4.72 -8.47
CA GLN A 118 -3.22 4.02 -9.57
C GLN A 118 -2.70 2.59 -9.64
N LEU A 119 -3.61 1.64 -9.63
CA LEU A 119 -3.39 0.21 -9.77
C LEU A 119 -3.93 -0.22 -11.14
N VAL A 120 -3.14 -0.94 -11.93
CA VAL A 120 -3.52 -1.38 -13.28
C VAL A 120 -3.31 -2.88 -13.41
N TRP A 121 -4.39 -3.64 -13.52
CA TRP A 121 -4.35 -5.07 -13.82
C TRP A 121 -4.31 -5.33 -15.34
N ASP A 122 -3.35 -6.12 -15.81
CA ASP A 122 -3.11 -6.45 -17.23
C ASP A 122 -3.17 -7.95 -17.56
N ASN A 123 -3.96 -8.72 -16.79
CA ASN A 123 -4.07 -10.20 -16.86
C ASN A 123 -2.84 -10.99 -16.41
N ARG A 124 -1.67 -10.36 -16.26
CA ARG A 124 -0.45 -11.02 -15.76
C ARG A 124 0.05 -10.40 -14.46
N SER A 125 -0.24 -9.12 -14.25
CA SER A 125 0.24 -8.33 -13.12
C SER A 125 -0.68 -7.14 -12.82
N VAL A 126 -0.60 -6.62 -11.58
CA VAL A 126 -1.03 -5.27 -11.20
C VAL A 126 0.15 -4.28 -11.23
N GLU A 127 0.23 -3.37 -12.17
CA GLU A 127 1.18 -2.25 -12.10
C GLU A 127 0.70 -1.18 -11.11
N LEU A 128 1.63 -0.55 -10.39
CA LEU A 128 1.35 0.64 -9.58
C LEU A 128 1.95 1.88 -10.27
N SER A 129 1.11 2.73 -10.85
CA SER A 129 1.57 3.93 -11.56
C SER A 129 1.36 5.22 -10.72
N LYS A 130 2.47 5.95 -10.56
CA LYS A 130 2.70 7.30 -10.00
C LYS A 130 2.53 7.53 -8.49
N GLN A 131 3.64 7.92 -7.86
CA GLN A 131 3.75 8.66 -6.59
C GLN A 131 4.49 9.98 -6.88
N SER A 132 3.99 11.10 -6.38
CA SER A 132 4.32 12.47 -6.80
C SER A 132 5.69 13.03 -6.42
N VAL A 133 6.66 12.26 -5.90
CA VAL A 133 7.91 12.88 -5.37
C VAL A 133 9.20 12.12 -5.69
N SER A 134 9.16 10.92 -6.24
CA SER A 134 10.36 10.27 -6.78
C SER A 134 9.95 9.15 -7.72
N VAL A 135 10.69 8.94 -8.80
CA VAL A 135 10.41 7.85 -9.75
C VAL A 135 10.59 6.54 -9.00
N SER A 136 9.47 5.96 -8.56
CA SER A 136 9.41 4.60 -8.04
C SER A 136 8.91 3.70 -9.17
N SER A 137 9.76 2.85 -9.73
CA SER A 137 9.24 1.73 -10.53
C SER A 137 8.83 0.63 -9.57
N LYS A 138 7.57 0.21 -9.64
CA LYS A 138 7.03 -0.90 -8.85
C LYS A 138 6.73 -2.05 -9.80
N THR A 139 7.49 -3.14 -9.67
CA THR A 139 7.30 -4.36 -10.46
C THR A 139 6.67 -5.42 -9.57
N LEU A 140 5.61 -6.08 -10.03
CA LEU A 140 5.08 -7.21 -9.29
C LEU A 140 5.74 -8.52 -9.66
N LEU A 141 5.82 -9.40 -8.66
CA LEU A 141 6.43 -10.72 -8.77
C LEU A 141 5.37 -11.83 -8.73
N GLY A 142 4.33 -11.70 -9.56
CA GLY A 142 3.26 -12.69 -9.70
C GLY A 142 2.29 -12.71 -8.51
N SER A 143 1.20 -11.95 -8.60
CA SER A 143 0.18 -11.92 -7.54
C SER A 143 -0.62 -13.20 -7.50
N ARG A 144 -0.86 -13.74 -6.30
CA ARG A 144 -1.52 -15.04 -6.11
C ARG A 144 -2.71 -14.95 -5.17
N VAL A 145 -3.70 -15.78 -5.45
CA VAL A 145 -4.80 -16.06 -4.52
C VAL A 145 -4.60 -17.48 -4.01
N THR A 146 -4.54 -17.61 -2.70
CA THR A 146 -4.47 -18.90 -2.01
C THR A 146 -5.74 -19.13 -1.21
N HIS A 147 -6.41 -20.25 -1.43
CA HIS A 147 -7.57 -20.68 -0.65
C HIS A 147 -7.16 -21.78 0.32
N MET A 148 -7.45 -21.58 1.60
CA MET A 148 -7.17 -22.52 2.69
C MET A 148 -8.40 -22.62 3.56
N ALA A 149 -9.17 -23.70 3.41
CA ALA A 149 -10.44 -23.92 4.11
C ALA A 149 -11.40 -22.72 4.00
N ASN A 150 -11.59 -21.95 5.07
CA ASN A 150 -12.47 -20.80 5.15
C ASN A 150 -11.72 -19.45 5.03
N ILE A 151 -10.47 -19.46 4.58
CA ILE A 151 -9.64 -18.27 4.41
C ILE A 151 -9.18 -18.18 2.96
N ARG A 152 -9.34 -16.99 2.39
CA ARG A 152 -8.74 -16.60 1.11
C ARG A 152 -7.66 -15.56 1.38
N VAL A 153 -6.47 -15.79 0.85
CA VAL A 153 -5.32 -14.90 0.98
C VAL A 153 -4.99 -14.32 -0.38
N TYR A 154 -5.00 -12.99 -0.47
CA TYR A 154 -4.55 -12.26 -1.66
C TYR A 154 -3.13 -11.76 -1.42
N SER A 155 -2.17 -12.37 -2.11
CA SER A 155 -0.74 -12.03 -2.03
C SER A 155 -0.33 -11.10 -3.16
N LEU A 156 0.26 -9.96 -2.79
CA LEU A 156 0.74 -8.92 -3.69
C LEU A 156 2.23 -8.62 -3.37
N PRO A 157 3.18 -9.34 -4.01
CA PRO A 157 4.60 -9.08 -3.89
C PRO A 157 5.04 -7.95 -4.83
N ILE A 158 5.60 -6.88 -4.30
CA ILE A 158 6.04 -5.69 -5.02
C ILE A 158 7.55 -5.52 -4.85
N PHE A 159 8.28 -5.43 -5.95
CA PHE A 159 9.63 -4.89 -5.97
C PHE A 159 9.56 -3.38 -6.20
N VAL A 160 10.08 -2.60 -5.26
CA VAL A 160 10.06 -1.15 -5.30
C VAL A 160 11.49 -0.66 -5.52
N ARG A 161 11.70 0.13 -6.57
CA ARG A 161 12.98 0.82 -6.83
C ARG A 161 12.76 2.32 -6.73
N ILE A 162 13.25 2.95 -5.67
CA ILE A 162 13.12 4.39 -5.40
C ILE A 162 14.46 5.08 -5.64
N GLY A 163 14.46 6.16 -6.40
CA GLY A 163 15.64 7.02 -6.56
C GLY A 163 15.77 7.63 -7.95
N ASN A 164 16.95 8.16 -8.24
CA ASN A 164 17.28 8.67 -9.57
C ASN A 164 18.74 8.33 -9.91
N LYS A 165 19.12 8.45 -11.19
CA LYS A 165 20.48 8.11 -11.64
C LYS A 165 21.59 8.88 -10.92
N LYS A 166 21.31 10.07 -10.35
CA LYS A 166 22.30 10.92 -9.67
C LYS A 166 22.48 10.55 -8.18
N ALA A 167 21.40 10.17 -7.49
CA ALA A 167 21.39 9.86 -6.05
C ALA A 167 21.49 8.36 -5.75
N GLY A 168 21.51 7.52 -6.78
CA GLY A 168 21.44 6.06 -6.65
C GLY A 168 20.00 5.56 -6.52
N TYR A 169 19.85 4.24 -6.52
CA TYR A 169 18.56 3.57 -6.39
C TYR A 169 18.53 2.70 -5.13
N ILE A 170 17.51 2.88 -4.31
CA ILE A 170 17.18 1.97 -3.22
C ILE A 170 16.19 0.95 -3.78
N SER A 171 16.51 -0.32 -3.63
CA SER A 171 15.66 -1.44 -4.05
C SER A 171 15.15 -2.16 -2.81
N THR A 172 13.83 -2.32 -2.70
CA THR A 172 13.21 -3.04 -1.59
C THR A 172 12.17 -4.01 -2.10
N LEU A 173 12.13 -5.18 -1.48
CA LEU A 173 11.08 -6.16 -1.69
C LEU A 173 10.00 -5.94 -0.63
N GLU A 174 8.77 -5.72 -1.08
CA GLU A 174 7.59 -5.67 -0.23
C GLU A 174 6.65 -6.83 -0.57
N LYS A 175 5.94 -7.34 0.44
CA LYS A 175 4.87 -8.31 0.24
C LYS A 175 3.68 -7.91 1.09
N TYR A 176 2.51 -7.83 0.47
CA TYR A 176 1.24 -7.64 1.16
C TYR A 176 0.44 -8.93 1.06
N ASP A 177 -0.07 -9.43 2.18
CA ASP A 177 -1.02 -10.55 2.20
C ASP A 177 -2.31 -10.09 2.89
N LEU A 178 -3.41 -10.11 2.15
CA LEU A 178 -4.74 -9.77 2.68
C LEU A 178 -5.53 -11.06 2.94
N TYR A 179 -5.79 -11.32 4.21
CA TYR A 179 -6.55 -12.47 4.70
C TYR A 179 -8.03 -12.08 4.80
N HIS A 180 -8.85 -12.81 4.05
CA HIS A 180 -10.28 -12.66 4.03
C HIS A 180 -10.96 -13.98 4.40
N TYR A 181 -11.80 -13.95 5.44
CA TYR A 181 -12.60 -15.10 5.83
C TYR A 181 -13.77 -15.27 4.86
N THR A 182 -13.91 -16.44 4.23
CA THR A 182 -14.94 -16.72 3.22
C THR A 182 -16.24 -17.25 3.83
N HIS A 183 -16.17 -17.92 4.97
CA HIS A 183 -17.34 -18.44 5.68
C HIS A 183 -18.19 -17.33 6.32
N PHE A 184 -19.52 -17.42 6.22
CA PHE A 184 -20.44 -16.37 6.68
C PHE A 184 -20.26 -16.02 8.17
N LEU A 185 -20.26 -17.01 9.06
CA LEU A 185 -20.07 -16.74 10.50
C LEU A 185 -18.73 -16.07 10.79
N SER A 186 -17.66 -16.50 10.12
CA SER A 186 -16.33 -15.90 10.28
C SER A 186 -16.32 -14.43 9.85
N ARG A 187 -17.04 -14.06 8.78
CA ARG A 187 -17.15 -12.66 8.33
C ARG A 187 -17.89 -11.74 9.31
N LEU A 188 -18.79 -12.27 10.12
CA LEU A 188 -19.52 -11.47 11.11
C LEU A 188 -18.61 -11.07 12.29
N PHE A 189 -17.78 -12.01 12.74
CA PHE A 189 -16.97 -11.86 13.94
C PHE A 189 -15.52 -11.43 13.66
N MET A 190 -14.99 -11.71 12.48
CA MET A 190 -13.59 -11.47 12.15
C MET A 190 -13.44 -10.41 11.06
N SER A 191 -12.64 -9.38 11.36
CA SER A 191 -12.22 -8.40 10.36
C SER A 191 -11.12 -8.98 9.45
N PRO A 192 -11.06 -8.56 8.17
CA PRO A 192 -9.90 -8.82 7.33
C PRO A 192 -8.60 -8.38 8.01
N ILE A 193 -7.54 -9.16 7.77
CA ILE A 193 -6.19 -8.90 8.27
C ILE A 193 -5.31 -8.61 7.06
N LEU A 194 -4.45 -7.61 7.16
CA LEU A 194 -3.44 -7.29 6.17
C LEU A 194 -2.08 -7.47 6.82
N SER A 195 -1.23 -8.37 6.32
CA SER A 195 0.18 -8.36 6.66
C SER A 195 0.98 -7.62 5.60
N TRP A 196 2.03 -6.94 6.04
CA TRP A 196 3.02 -6.32 5.19
C TRP A 196 4.41 -6.70 5.68
N VAL A 197 5.26 -7.15 4.76
CA VAL A 197 6.68 -7.38 5.00
C VAL A 197 7.45 -6.49 4.04
N ARG A 198 8.53 -5.88 4.52
CA ARG A 198 9.53 -5.21 3.69
C ARG A 198 10.92 -5.67 4.07
N TYR A 199 11.72 -6.03 3.07
CA TYR A 199 13.15 -6.22 3.19
C TYR A 199 13.88 -5.07 2.50
N GLY A 200 14.85 -4.46 3.18
CA GLY A 200 15.58 -3.32 2.65
C GLY A 200 16.69 -2.83 3.57
N ASP A 201 17.18 -1.62 3.30
CA ASP A 201 18.12 -0.94 4.18
C ASP A 201 17.46 -0.65 5.53
N CYS A 202 18.26 -0.71 6.59
CA CYS A 202 17.81 -0.28 7.91
C CYS A 202 17.46 1.21 7.92
N PRO A 203 16.55 1.64 8.82
CA PRO A 203 16.26 3.05 9.00
C PRO A 203 17.54 3.84 9.29
N SER A 204 17.63 5.05 8.72
CA SER A 204 18.83 5.87 8.81
C SER A 204 19.23 6.21 10.25
N TRP A 205 18.29 6.26 11.19
CA TRP A 205 18.56 6.49 12.61
C TRP A 205 19.23 5.29 13.29
N TYR A 206 19.04 4.06 12.79
CA TYR A 206 19.67 2.86 13.34
C TYR A 206 21.12 2.72 12.84
N GLY A 207 21.34 2.95 11.55
CA GLY A 207 22.66 2.84 10.95
C GLY A 207 22.64 2.14 9.60
N LYS A 208 23.83 1.71 9.15
CA LYS A 208 23.98 0.89 7.94
C LYS A 208 23.56 -0.54 8.25
N GLY A 209 23.14 -1.28 7.22
CA GLY A 209 22.75 -2.68 7.33
C GLY A 209 21.42 -2.98 6.62
N LYS A 210 21.00 -4.24 6.69
CA LYS A 210 19.71 -4.69 6.16
C LYS A 210 18.75 -4.97 7.31
N CYS A 211 17.50 -4.58 7.12
CA CYS A 211 16.43 -4.79 8.07
C CYS A 211 15.21 -5.39 7.39
N THR A 212 14.45 -6.15 8.15
CA THR A 212 13.10 -6.57 7.79
C THR A 212 12.10 -5.81 8.65
N SER A 213 11.14 -5.15 8.02
CA SER A 213 9.98 -4.60 8.69
C SER A 213 8.79 -5.51 8.47
N TYR A 214 8.06 -5.83 9.53
CA TYR A 214 6.84 -6.60 9.47
C TYR A 214 5.72 -5.85 10.18
N LEU A 215 4.52 -5.90 9.62
CA LEU A 215 3.33 -5.29 10.17
C LEU A 215 2.14 -6.23 9.97
N VAL A 216 1.29 -6.34 10.98
CA VAL A 216 -0.04 -6.94 10.90
C VAL A 216 -1.07 -5.88 11.21
N SER A 217 -1.98 -5.67 10.28
CA SER A 217 -3.04 -4.68 10.40
C SER A 217 -4.40 -5.33 10.39
N LYS A 218 -5.27 -4.87 11.30
CA LYS A 218 -6.68 -5.26 11.35
C LYS A 218 -7.54 -4.15 10.76
N LYS A 219 -8.48 -4.52 9.90
CA LYS A 219 -9.48 -3.57 9.37
C LYS A 219 -10.39 -3.13 10.51
N LEU A 220 -10.51 -1.82 10.71
CA LEU A 220 -11.33 -1.23 11.76
C LEU A 220 -12.78 -1.09 11.30
N LYS A 221 -13.70 -1.40 12.21
CA LYS A 221 -15.13 -1.09 12.02
C LYS A 221 -15.40 0.40 12.28
N ASN A 222 -14.71 0.99 13.24
CA ASN A 222 -14.77 2.42 13.56
C ASN A 222 -13.41 2.90 14.08
N ILE A 223 -13.13 4.21 13.97
CA ILE A 223 -11.87 4.79 14.47
C ILE A 223 -11.85 4.95 16.00
N HIS A 224 -13.02 4.89 16.64
CA HIS A 224 -13.15 5.07 18.09
C HIS A 224 -12.62 3.87 18.88
N SER A 225 -12.42 2.71 18.24
CA SER A 225 -11.82 1.53 18.84
C SER A 225 -10.28 1.60 18.92
N LEU A 226 -9.67 2.72 18.54
CA LEU A 226 -8.22 2.88 18.60
C LEU A 226 -7.72 3.17 20.02
N PRO A 227 -6.49 2.75 20.37
CA PRO A 227 -5.86 3.16 21.61
C PRO A 227 -5.80 4.69 21.72
N LYS A 228 -6.25 5.23 22.86
CA LYS A 228 -6.31 6.69 23.08
C LYS A 228 -4.93 7.35 22.91
N GLU A 229 -3.89 6.68 23.39
CA GLU A 229 -2.51 7.15 23.28
C GLU A 229 -2.08 7.31 21.81
N LEU A 230 -2.37 6.32 20.96
CA LEU A 230 -2.10 6.40 19.53
C LEU A 230 -2.87 7.54 18.87
N VAL A 231 -4.15 7.72 19.20
CA VAL A 231 -4.95 8.83 18.66
C VAL A 231 -4.32 10.18 19.00
N ASN A 232 -3.81 10.34 20.22
CA ASN A 232 -3.11 11.57 20.64
C ASN A 232 -1.80 11.75 19.87
N GLN A 233 -0.98 10.70 19.73
CA GLN A 233 0.26 10.77 18.94
C GLN A 233 -0.01 11.17 17.49
N VAL A 234 -1.02 10.56 16.86
CA VAL A 234 -1.42 10.89 15.48
C VAL A 234 -1.83 12.35 15.37
N LYS A 235 -2.69 12.86 16.26
CA LYS A 235 -3.15 14.25 16.23
C LYS A 235 -2.03 15.25 16.48
N ASN A 236 -1.06 14.90 17.34
CA ASN A 236 0.10 15.76 17.61
C ASN A 236 1.04 15.83 16.41
N TYR A 237 1.21 14.72 15.68
CA TYR A 237 2.07 14.67 14.50
C TYR A 237 1.40 15.26 13.24
N ASP A 238 0.11 14.96 13.04
CA ASP A 238 -0.69 15.36 11.89
C ASP A 238 -2.14 15.61 12.32
N PRO A 239 -2.48 16.86 12.70
CA PRO A 239 -3.81 17.23 13.17
C PRO A 239 -4.94 16.94 12.16
N LEU A 240 -4.60 16.87 10.87
CA LEU A 240 -5.54 16.64 9.78
C LEU A 240 -5.62 15.17 9.37
N PHE A 241 -4.94 14.26 10.08
CA PHE A 241 -4.86 12.84 9.69
C PHE A 241 -6.22 12.17 9.53
N PHE A 242 -7.15 12.45 10.45
CA PHE A 242 -8.49 11.85 10.48
C PHE A 242 -9.53 12.63 9.69
N GLN A 243 -9.16 13.78 9.12
CA GLN A 243 -10.07 14.50 8.25
C GLN A 243 -10.26 13.69 6.97
N GLN A 244 -11.49 13.59 6.48
CA GLN A 244 -11.73 12.98 5.18
C GLN A 244 -10.96 13.79 4.13
N PRO A 245 -10.33 13.14 3.13
CA PRO A 245 -9.78 13.88 2.01
C PRO A 245 -10.90 14.74 1.43
N LEU A 246 -10.68 16.06 1.39
CA LEU A 246 -11.59 16.98 0.72
C LEU A 246 -11.82 16.41 -0.68
N SER A 247 -13.10 16.21 -1.04
CA SER A 247 -13.50 15.83 -2.39
C SER A 247 -13.23 17.01 -3.31
N SER A 248 -11.97 17.25 -3.63
CA SER A 248 -11.53 18.29 -4.56
C SER A 248 -10.36 17.74 -5.36
N TYR A 249 -10.63 16.69 -6.12
CA TYR A 249 -9.92 16.44 -7.37
C TYR A 249 -11.03 16.34 -8.40
N GLU A 250 -11.48 17.50 -8.86
CA GLU A 250 -12.37 17.60 -10.01
C GLU A 250 -11.69 16.93 -11.20
N ASP A 251 -12.49 16.15 -11.94
CA ASP A 251 -12.12 15.31 -13.08
C ASP A 251 -11.68 16.10 -14.35
N SER A 252 -10.93 17.20 -14.23
CA SER A 252 -10.60 18.07 -15.37
C SER A 252 -9.23 17.80 -16.03
N HIS A 253 -8.38 16.91 -15.49
CA HIS A 253 -7.01 16.74 -15.99
C HIS A 253 -6.65 15.40 -16.65
N PHE A 254 -7.60 14.48 -16.85
CA PHE A 254 -7.31 13.23 -17.57
C PHE A 254 -7.95 13.10 -18.97
N GLU A 255 -8.86 13.99 -19.38
CA GLU A 255 -9.44 13.95 -20.74
C GLU A 255 -8.80 14.91 -21.76
N SER A 256 -8.04 15.94 -21.34
CA SER A 256 -7.47 16.93 -22.26
C SER A 256 -6.15 16.51 -22.91
N ASP A 257 -5.33 15.69 -22.23
CA ASP A 257 -4.02 15.27 -22.76
C ASP A 257 -4.11 14.17 -23.82
N ASP A 258 -5.11 13.27 -23.74
CA ASP A 258 -5.23 12.17 -24.70
C ASP A 258 -5.87 12.61 -26.03
N LYS A 259 -6.72 13.65 -26.00
CA LYS A 259 -7.26 14.30 -27.21
C LYS A 259 -6.19 15.12 -27.95
N HIS A 260 -5.34 15.87 -27.22
CA HIS A 260 -4.25 16.61 -27.85
C HIS A 260 -3.15 15.71 -28.41
N ARG A 261 -2.85 14.58 -27.75
CA ARG A 261 -1.82 13.65 -28.22
C ARG A 261 -2.27 12.84 -29.46
N ARG A 262 -3.56 12.48 -29.56
CA ARG A 262 -4.13 11.85 -30.77
C ARG A 262 -4.23 12.80 -31.97
N ASN A 263 -4.52 14.09 -31.74
CA ASN A 263 -4.58 15.08 -32.82
C ASN A 263 -3.19 15.52 -33.32
N ARG A 264 -2.16 15.51 -32.46
CA ARG A 264 -0.78 15.83 -32.88
C ARG A 264 -0.17 14.73 -33.75
N ASN A 265 -0.44 13.46 -33.46
CA ASN A 265 0.06 12.33 -34.26
C ASN A 265 -0.65 12.16 -35.61
N LYS A 266 -1.92 12.60 -35.75
CA LYS A 266 -2.60 12.63 -37.06
C LYS A 266 -2.08 13.73 -37.99
N ARG A 267 -1.63 14.87 -37.47
CA ARG A 267 -1.00 15.92 -38.31
C ARG A 267 0.39 15.51 -38.81
N ILE A 268 1.20 14.85 -37.99
CA ILE A 268 2.58 14.47 -38.36
C ILE A 268 2.62 13.32 -39.37
N LEU A 269 1.60 12.46 -39.42
CA LEU A 269 1.51 11.36 -40.38
C LEU A 269 0.76 11.71 -41.68
N GLY A 270 0.05 12.84 -41.74
CA GLY A 270 -0.65 13.31 -42.94
C GLY A 270 0.21 14.14 -43.91
N GLU A 271 1.35 14.66 -43.46
CA GLU A 271 2.22 15.55 -44.27
C GLU A 271 3.39 14.83 -44.96
N ARG A 272 3.46 13.49 -44.92
CA ARG A 272 4.53 12.70 -45.57
C ARG A 272 4.10 11.88 -46.78
N SER A 273 2.92 12.14 -47.32
CA SER A 273 2.46 11.53 -48.56
C SER A 273 1.96 12.61 -49.51
N PHE A 274 2.88 13.34 -50.16
CA PHE A 274 2.73 13.96 -51.49
C PHE A 274 4.00 14.77 -51.80
N SER A 275 5.02 14.08 -52.34
CA SER A 275 6.04 14.68 -53.21
C SER A 275 6.79 13.55 -53.95
N GLN A 276 6.20 13.08 -55.05
CA GLN A 276 6.90 12.68 -56.26
C GLN A 276 6.33 13.53 -57.39
#